data_AF-A0A1C4WQY8-F1
#
_entry.id   AF-A0A1C4WQY8-F1
#
_cell.length_a   1.000
_cell.length_b   1.000
_cell.length_c   1.000
_cell.angle_alpha   90.00
_cell.angle_beta   90.00
_cell.angle_gamma   90.00
#
_symmetry.space_group_name_H-M   'P 1'
#
loop_
_entity.id
_entity.type
_entity.pdbx_description
1 polymer ?
#
loop_
_entity_poly.entity_id
_entity_poly.type
_entity_poly.pdbx_seq_one_letter_code
_entity_poly.pdbx_strand_id
1 'polypeptide(L)'
;MVLLRRVIGDALRARRQGQHRTLREVSSAANVSLGYLSEIERGQKEPSSELLAAICDALGARLSELLREVSDTVALAEQMPGVLVPVADESAPVAPAAVRKATNRGVRQVTSDGGVAVQVRQDSPLKATLRSTRVRPAERDVVCAA
;
A
#
# COMPACT_ATOMS: atom_id res chain seq x y z
N MET A 1 -8.92 -9.64 -21.86
CA MET A 1 -8.58 -8.30 -22.39
C MET A 1 -7.25 -7.87 -21.79
N VAL A 2 -6.33 -7.28 -22.58
CA VAL A 2 -5.02 -6.82 -22.07
C VAL A 2 -5.23 -5.56 -21.24
N LEU A 3 -4.68 -5.53 -20.03
CA LEU A 3 -4.73 -4.35 -19.16
C LEU A 3 -3.37 -3.66 -19.20
N LEU A 4 -3.34 -2.41 -19.67
CA LEU A 4 -2.10 -1.64 -19.82
C LEU A 4 -1.30 -1.57 -18.51
N ARG A 5 -1.97 -1.36 -17.38
CA ARG A 5 -1.32 -1.32 -16.05
C ARG A 5 -0.57 -2.60 -15.67
N ARG A 6 -1.03 -3.78 -16.15
CA ARG A 6 -0.31 -5.05 -15.93
C ARG A 6 0.95 -5.09 -16.77
N VAL A 7 0.86 -4.77 -18.06
CA VAL A 7 2.01 -4.77 -18.97
C VAL A 7 3.08 -3.77 -18.50
N ILE A 8 2.67 -2.57 -18.07
CA ILE A 8 3.59 -1.58 -17.47
C ILE A 8 4.22 -2.15 -16.19
N GLY A 9 3.41 -2.71 -15.28
CA GLY A 9 3.88 -3.29 -14.03
C GLY A 9 4.91 -4.40 -14.24
N ASP A 10 4.63 -5.30 -15.19
CA ASP A 10 5.50 -6.42 -15.55
C ASP A 10 6.83 -5.93 -16.17
N ALA A 11 6.79 -4.94 -17.06
CA ALA A 11 8.00 -4.35 -17.66
C ALA A 11 8.89 -3.66 -16.61
N LEU A 12 8.30 -2.87 -15.70
CA LEU A 12 9.02 -2.25 -14.58
C LEU A 12 9.65 -3.31 -13.68
N ARG A 13 8.87 -4.33 -13.33
CA ARG A 13 9.29 -5.45 -12.49
C ARG A 13 10.41 -6.27 -13.14
N ALA A 14 10.37 -6.48 -14.45
CA ALA A 14 11.41 -7.17 -15.21
C ALA A 14 12.73 -6.38 -15.17
N ARG A 15 12.67 -5.07 -15.43
CA ARG A 15 13.84 -4.17 -15.35
C ARG A 15 14.47 -4.15 -13.96
N ARG A 16 13.66 -4.02 -12.91
CA ARG A 16 14.15 -4.06 -11.53
C ARG A 16 14.85 -5.38 -11.21
N GLN A 17 14.24 -6.50 -11.57
CA GLN A 17 14.82 -7.83 -11.32
C GLN A 17 16.09 -8.08 -12.15
N GLY A 18 16.13 -7.60 -13.41
CA GLY A 18 17.32 -7.66 -14.25
C GLY A 18 18.50 -6.87 -13.69
N GLN A 19 18.25 -5.86 -12.86
CA GLN A 19 19.27 -5.11 -12.11
C GLN A 19 19.59 -5.73 -10.75
N HIS A 20 18.95 -6.84 -10.37
CA HIS A 20 19.04 -7.45 -9.03
C HIS A 20 18.67 -6.51 -7.88
N ARG A 21 17.83 -5.50 -8.14
CA ARG A 21 17.44 -4.51 -7.13
C ARG A 21 16.19 -4.90 -6.37
N THR A 22 16.13 -4.55 -5.10
CA THR A 22 14.96 -4.80 -4.26
C THR A 22 13.88 -3.74 -4.49
N LEU A 23 12.62 -4.08 -4.17
CA LEU A 23 11.52 -3.10 -4.16
C LEU A 23 11.86 -1.88 -3.28
N ARG A 24 12.53 -2.09 -2.14
CA ARG A 24 12.90 -1.03 -1.19
C ARG A 24 13.89 -0.04 -1.81
N GLU A 25 14.89 -0.54 -2.52
CA GLU A 25 15.89 0.30 -3.18
C GLU A 25 15.27 1.19 -4.26
N VAL A 26 14.41 0.62 -5.10
CA VAL A 26 13.75 1.37 -6.18
C VAL A 26 12.70 2.32 -5.62
N SER A 27 11.89 1.89 -4.65
CA SER A 27 10.87 2.74 -4.06
C SER A 27 11.49 3.95 -3.35
N SER A 28 12.62 3.75 -2.66
CA SER A 28 13.36 4.84 -2.02
C SER A 28 13.92 5.83 -3.05
N ALA A 29 14.51 5.33 -4.14
CA ALA A 29 15.06 6.18 -5.20
C ALA A 29 13.97 6.96 -5.97
N ALA A 30 12.80 6.35 -6.17
CA ALA A 30 11.66 6.99 -6.82
C ALA A 30 10.79 7.85 -5.88
N ASN A 31 11.17 7.98 -4.60
CA ASN A 31 10.43 8.71 -3.56
C ASN A 31 8.96 8.24 -3.40
N VAL A 32 8.74 6.93 -3.42
CA VAL A 32 7.40 6.31 -3.31
C VAL A 32 7.39 5.24 -2.24
N SER A 33 6.20 4.90 -1.73
CA SER A 33 6.10 3.81 -0.76
C SER A 33 6.38 2.45 -1.41
N LEU A 34 7.05 1.57 -0.68
CA LEU A 34 7.33 0.19 -1.12
C LEU A 34 6.04 -0.56 -1.48
N GLY A 35 4.99 -0.39 -0.67
CA GLY A 35 3.69 -1.01 -0.91
C GLY A 35 3.07 -0.55 -2.22
N TYR A 36 3.17 0.76 -2.51
CA TYR A 36 2.60 1.32 -3.73
C TYR A 36 3.37 0.86 -4.99
N LEU A 37 4.71 0.82 -4.95
CA LEU A 37 5.50 0.24 -6.04
C LEU A 37 5.14 -1.24 -6.26
N SER A 38 4.96 -2.01 -5.17
CA SER A 38 4.52 -3.41 -5.25
C SER A 38 3.13 -3.58 -5.87
N GLU A 39 2.19 -2.67 -5.59
CA GLU A 39 0.88 -2.68 -6.22
C GLU A 39 0.95 -2.34 -7.72
N ILE A 40 1.83 -1.41 -8.11
CA ILE A 40 2.08 -1.05 -9.51
C ILE A 40 2.69 -2.22 -10.28
N GLU A 41 3.74 -2.85 -9.74
CA GLU A 41 4.40 -4.02 -10.37
C GLU A 41 3.46 -5.23 -10.54
N ARG A 42 2.37 -5.29 -9.75
CA ARG A 42 1.33 -6.32 -9.86
C ARG A 42 0.14 -5.90 -10.73
N GLY A 43 0.20 -4.71 -11.34
CA GLY A 43 -0.88 -4.13 -12.14
C GLY A 43 -2.18 -3.88 -11.36
N GLN A 44 -2.09 -3.62 -10.06
CA GLN A 44 -3.23 -3.30 -9.19
C GLN A 44 -3.54 -1.79 -9.15
N LYS A 45 -2.56 -0.96 -9.52
CA LYS A 45 -2.68 0.50 -9.57
C LYS A 45 -2.25 1.03 -10.92
N GLU A 46 -2.86 2.13 -11.31
CA GLU A 46 -2.45 2.90 -12.50
C GLU A 46 -1.56 4.04 -12.01
N PRO A 47 -0.25 4.00 -12.31
CA PRO A 47 0.63 5.09 -11.94
C PRO A 47 0.30 6.35 -12.76
N SER A 48 0.43 7.53 -12.16
CA SER A 48 0.42 8.78 -12.93
C SER A 48 1.65 8.85 -13.84
N SER A 49 1.62 9.72 -14.84
CA SER A 49 2.75 9.91 -15.75
C SER A 49 4.01 10.38 -15.03
N GLU A 50 3.87 11.25 -14.02
CA GLU A 50 4.97 11.74 -13.19
C GLU A 50 5.59 10.62 -12.35
N LEU A 51 4.75 9.76 -11.78
CA LEU A 51 5.18 8.62 -11.01
C LEU A 51 5.91 7.59 -11.88
N LEU A 52 5.37 7.32 -13.07
CA LEU A 52 5.99 6.41 -14.02
C LEU A 52 7.37 6.92 -14.45
N ALA A 53 7.51 8.23 -14.69
CA ALA A 53 8.80 8.86 -14.97
C ALA A 53 9.78 8.71 -13.80
N ALA A 54 9.35 9.01 -12.57
CA ALA A 54 10.20 8.87 -11.37
C ALA A 54 10.70 7.43 -11.15
N ILE A 55 9.86 6.43 -11.42
CA ILE A 55 10.27 5.01 -11.34
C ILE A 55 11.26 4.66 -12.47
N CYS A 56 11.04 5.15 -13.69
CA CYS A 56 11.98 4.96 -14.80
C CYS A 56 13.35 5.57 -14.50
N ASP A 57 13.37 6.80 -13.98
CA ASP A 57 14.60 7.50 -13.59
C ASP A 57 15.32 6.74 -12.47
N ALA A 58 14.58 6.26 -11.47
CA ALA A 58 15.12 5.43 -10.40
C ALA A 58 15.74 4.11 -10.91
N LEU A 59 15.23 3.57 -12.01
CA LEU A 59 15.75 2.38 -12.71
C LEU A 59 16.82 2.72 -13.76
N GLY A 60 17.19 4.00 -13.95
CA GLY A 60 18.14 4.42 -14.97
C GLY A 60 17.67 4.14 -16.41
N ALA A 61 16.36 4.14 -16.63
CA ALA A 61 15.73 3.86 -17.92
C ALA A 61 15.02 5.09 -18.47
N ARG A 62 14.95 5.21 -19.80
CA ARG A 62 14.13 6.26 -20.43
C ARG A 62 12.68 5.82 -20.50
N LEU A 63 11.75 6.73 -20.18
CA LEU A 63 10.31 6.46 -20.29
C LEU A 63 9.90 5.98 -21.69
N SER A 64 10.49 6.56 -22.74
CA SER A 64 10.20 6.17 -24.13
C SER A 64 10.59 4.73 -24.47
N GLU A 65 11.64 4.19 -23.85
CA GLU A 65 12.06 2.80 -24.03
C GLU A 65 11.08 1.85 -23.36
N LEU A 66 10.63 2.19 -22.15
CA LEU A 66 9.61 1.43 -21.43
C LEU A 66 8.31 1.38 -22.24
N LEU A 67 7.85 2.54 -22.75
CA LEU A 67 6.61 2.62 -23.53
C LEU A 67 6.70 1.86 -24.85
N ARG A 68 7.88 1.79 -25.49
CA ARG A 68 8.10 0.95 -26.67
C ARG A 68 7.97 -0.54 -26.34
N GLU A 69 8.63 -1.00 -25.28
CA GLU A 69 8.54 -2.40 -24.81
C GLU A 69 7.09 -2.79 -24.46
N VAL A 70 6.37 -1.90 -23.79
CA VAL A 70 4.95 -2.08 -23.46
C VAL A 70 4.11 -2.15 -24.73
N SER A 71 4.34 -1.26 -25.70
CA SER A 71 3.65 -1.26 -26.99
C SER A 71 3.85 -2.57 -27.74
N ASP A 72 5.08 -3.07 -27.81
CA ASP A 72 5.42 -4.33 -28.48
C ASP A 72 4.71 -5.53 -27.81
N THR A 73 4.69 -5.53 -26.47
CA THR A 73 4.01 -6.56 -25.67
C THR A 73 2.50 -6.55 -25.88
N VAL A 74 1.88 -5.35 -25.90
CA VAL A 74 0.44 -5.20 -26.16
C VAL A 74 0.11 -5.67 -27.58
N ALA A 75 0.89 -5.26 -28.58
CA ALA A 75 0.67 -5.65 -29.97
C ALA A 75 0.73 -7.17 -30.15
N LEU A 76 1.67 -7.85 -29.48
CA LEU A 76 1.73 -9.31 -29.50
C LEU A 76 0.50 -9.95 -28.84
N ALA A 77 0.05 -9.41 -27.71
CA ALA A 77 -1.11 -9.93 -27.00
C ALA A 77 -2.43 -9.71 -27.77
N GLU A 78 -2.53 -8.66 -28.58
CA GLU A 78 -3.66 -8.42 -29.49
C GLU A 78 -3.71 -9.41 -30.65
N GLN A 79 -2.55 -9.91 -31.11
CA GLN A 79 -2.44 -10.89 -32.19
C GLN A 79 -2.78 -12.33 -31.77
N MET A 80 -3.01 -12.58 -30.47
CA MET A 80 -3.33 -13.91 -29.92
C MET A 80 -4.83 -14.01 -29.54
N PRO A 81 -5.73 -14.34 -30.49
CA PRO A 81 -7.14 -14.57 -30.17
C PRO A 81 -7.30 -15.83 -29.29
N GLY A 82 -7.92 -15.66 -28.12
CA GLY A 82 -8.31 -16.77 -27.22
C GLY A 82 -7.60 -16.86 -25.86
N VAL A 83 -6.48 -16.15 -25.65
CA VAL A 83 -5.78 -16.08 -24.34
C VAL A 83 -6.36 -14.99 -23.41
N LEU A 84 -7.22 -14.14 -23.97
CA LEU A 84 -7.80 -12.98 -23.30
C LEU A 84 -9.14 -13.33 -22.65
N VAL A 85 -9.11 -14.03 -21.52
CA VAL A 85 -10.31 -14.15 -20.65
C VAL A 85 -10.74 -12.72 -20.24
N PRO A 86 -12.04 -12.39 -20.27
CA PRO A 86 -12.53 -11.16 -19.67
C PRO A 86 -12.15 -11.20 -18.19
N VAL A 87 -11.41 -10.20 -17.72
CA VAL A 87 -11.31 -9.99 -16.28
C VAL A 87 -12.71 -9.53 -15.88
N ALA A 88 -13.49 -10.43 -15.26
CA ALA A 88 -14.65 -10.01 -14.52
C ALA A 88 -14.15 -9.01 -13.49
N ASP A 89 -14.71 -7.81 -13.54
CA ASP A 89 -14.43 -6.77 -12.58
C ASP A 89 -15.03 -7.22 -11.23
N GLU A 90 -14.34 -8.13 -10.52
CA GLU A 90 -14.53 -8.27 -9.07
C GLU A 90 -13.88 -7.05 -8.37
N SER A 91 -14.26 -5.86 -8.82
CA SER A 91 -14.43 -4.73 -7.93
C SER A 91 -15.63 -5.06 -7.03
N ALA A 92 -15.41 -5.94 -6.05
CA ALA A 92 -16.16 -5.84 -4.82
C ALA A 92 -16.07 -4.37 -4.38
N PRO A 93 -17.19 -3.74 -3.97
CA PRO A 93 -17.17 -2.33 -3.63
C PRO A 93 -16.33 -2.18 -2.36
N VAL A 94 -15.05 -1.87 -2.52
CA VAL A 94 -14.29 -1.22 -1.47
C VAL A 94 -14.87 0.17 -1.43
N ALA A 95 -15.87 0.33 -0.56
CA ALA A 95 -16.46 1.63 -0.25
C ALA A 95 -15.34 2.66 -0.14
N PRO A 96 -15.48 3.85 -0.75
CA PRO A 96 -14.46 4.87 -0.60
C PRO A 96 -14.26 5.05 0.89
N ALA A 97 -13.01 4.91 1.35
CA ALA A 97 -12.63 5.30 2.70
C ALA A 97 -13.06 6.75 2.83
N ALA A 98 -14.24 6.96 3.42
CA ALA A 98 -14.81 8.26 3.60
C ALA A 98 -13.76 9.05 4.36
N VAL A 99 -13.27 10.11 3.73
CA VAL A 99 -12.65 11.23 4.43
C VAL A 99 -13.68 11.60 5.50
N ARG A 100 -13.45 11.12 6.73
CA ARG A 100 -14.34 11.38 7.86
C ARG A 100 -14.20 12.87 8.16
N LYS A 101 -15.08 13.64 7.55
CA LYS A 101 -15.33 15.05 7.86
C LYS A 101 -15.53 15.11 9.37
N ALA A 102 -14.70 15.93 10.01
CA ALA A 102 -14.73 16.14 11.45
C ALA A 102 -16.15 16.48 11.90
N THR A 103 -16.76 15.57 12.67
CA THR A 103 -17.91 15.87 13.51
C THR A 103 -17.61 15.41 14.91
N ASN A 104 -17.30 16.42 15.71
CA ASN A 104 -17.25 16.50 17.16
C ASN A 104 -17.94 15.35 17.93
N ARG A 105 -17.15 14.43 18.50
CA ARG A 105 -17.41 13.83 19.82
C ARG A 105 -16.12 13.21 20.37
N GLY A 106 -15.47 13.96 21.26
CA GLY A 106 -14.23 13.59 21.91
C GLY A 106 -14.38 12.38 22.83
N VAL A 107 -13.54 11.38 22.60
CA VAL A 107 -12.84 10.47 23.53
C VAL A 107 -12.28 9.35 22.66
N ARG A 108 -10.95 9.29 22.50
CA ARG A 108 -10.28 8.19 21.80
C ARG A 108 -9.57 7.34 22.86
N GLN A 109 -10.14 6.17 23.15
CA GLN A 109 -9.50 5.17 23.99
C GLN A 109 -8.43 4.45 23.16
N VAL A 110 -7.18 4.44 23.64
CA VAL A 110 -6.06 3.76 22.97
C VAL A 110 -5.73 2.53 23.81
N THR A 111 -5.76 1.35 23.18
CA THR A 111 -5.51 0.06 23.84
C THR A 111 -4.02 -0.13 24.15
N SER A 112 -3.74 -0.81 25.26
CA SER A 112 -2.41 -0.95 25.86
C SER A 112 -1.83 -2.35 25.74
N ASP A 113 -0.51 -2.45 25.64
CA ASP A 113 0.21 -3.62 26.11
C ASP A 113 0.13 -3.70 27.66
N GLY A 114 -0.47 -4.79 28.16
CA GLY A 114 -0.09 -5.38 29.46
C GLY A 114 -0.41 -4.64 30.77
N GLY A 115 -1.54 -3.92 30.90
CA GLY A 115 -2.10 -3.55 32.21
C GLY A 115 -2.18 -2.06 32.56
N VAL A 116 -1.98 -1.16 31.59
CA VAL A 116 -2.10 0.29 31.79
C VAL A 116 -3.12 0.86 30.81
N ALA A 117 -4.29 1.29 31.29
CA ALA A 117 -5.26 1.96 30.44
C ALA A 117 -4.91 3.44 30.28
N VAL A 118 -4.85 3.94 29.04
CA VAL A 118 -4.60 5.36 28.73
C VAL A 118 -5.80 5.95 27.98
N GLN A 119 -6.38 7.01 28.53
CA GLN A 119 -7.44 7.79 27.90
C GLN A 119 -6.89 9.12 27.40
N VAL A 120 -7.14 9.42 26.12
CA VAL A 120 -6.75 10.69 25.49
C VAL A 120 -8.01 11.51 25.25
N ARG A 121 -8.07 12.70 25.84
CA ARG A 121 -9.09 13.71 25.54
C ARG A 121 -8.45 14.84 24.75
N GLN A 122 -9.02 15.16 23.60
CA GLN A 122 -8.60 16.30 22.79
C GLN A 122 -9.59 17.43 23.00
N ASP A 123 -9.14 18.48 23.66
CA ASP A 123 -9.96 19.65 23.96
C ASP A 123 -9.89 20.68 22.81
N SER A 124 -8.79 20.66 22.03
CA SER A 124 -8.62 21.46 20.81
C SER A 124 -7.61 20.79 19.85
N PRO A 125 -7.53 21.19 18.56
CA PRO A 125 -6.62 20.56 17.59
C PRO A 125 -5.13 20.68 17.96
N LEU A 126 -4.78 21.58 18.87
CA LEU A 126 -3.41 21.80 19.34
C LEU A 126 -3.21 21.46 20.83
N LYS A 127 -4.27 21.01 21.54
CA LYS A 127 -4.20 20.63 22.96
C LYS A 127 -4.88 19.30 23.23
N ALA A 128 -4.10 18.36 23.78
CA ALA A 128 -4.57 17.06 24.21
C ALA A 128 -4.17 16.80 25.67
N THR A 129 -5.09 16.22 26.43
CA THR A 129 -4.94 15.88 27.84
C THR A 129 -4.95 14.35 27.98
N LEU A 130 -3.92 13.80 28.61
CA LEU A 130 -3.73 12.35 28.79
C LEU A 130 -4.02 11.96 30.23
N ARG A 131 -4.82 10.90 30.44
CA ARG A 131 -5.05 10.30 31.75
C ARG A 131 -4.71 8.81 31.70
N SER A 132 -3.71 8.40 32.47
CA SER A 132 -3.31 7.00 32.61
C SER A 132 -3.78 6.42 33.94
N THR A 133 -4.37 5.23 33.90
CA THR A 133 -4.76 4.47 35.10
C THR A 133 -4.15 3.07 35.00
N ARG A 134 -3.33 2.69 35.99
CA ARG A 134 -2.78 1.33 36.08
C ARG A 134 -3.84 0.41 36.68
N VAL A 135 -4.21 -0.64 35.97
CA VAL A 135 -5.12 -1.67 36.49
C VAL A 135 -4.26 -2.69 37.22
N ARG A 136 -4.39 -2.79 38.55
CA ARG A 136 -3.74 -3.86 39.30
C ARG A 136 -4.47 -5.18 38.97
N PRO A 137 -3.76 -6.27 38.62
CA PRO A 137 -4.40 -7.58 38.52
C PRO A 137 -4.93 -7.97 39.92
N ALA A 138 -6.20 -8.35 40.00
CA ALA A 138 -6.76 -8.94 41.21
C ALA A 138 -6.15 -10.34 41.44
N GLU A 139 -5.81 -10.61 42.70
CA GLU A 139 -5.36 -11.90 43.26
C GLU A 139 -6.01 -13.13 42.63
N ARG A 140 -5.20 -14.17 42.39
CA ARG A 140 -5.67 -15.56 42.39
C ARG A 140 -4.68 -16.43 43.16
N ASP A 141 -5.28 -17.26 44.00
CA ASP A 141 -4.71 -17.98 45.13
C ASP A 141 -3.55 -18.91 44.80
N VAL A 142 -2.61 -18.95 45.74
CA VAL A 142 -1.66 -20.04 45.91
C VAL A 142 -2.43 -21.25 46.44
N VAL A 143 -2.51 -22.32 45.63
CA VAL A 143 -2.85 -23.66 46.13
C VAL A 143 -1.60 -24.52 45.98
N CYS A 144 -0.89 -24.70 47.08
CA CYS A 144 0.13 -25.75 47.20
C CYS A 144 -0.58 -27.11 47.28
N ALA A 145 -0.16 -28.06 46.46
CA ALA A 145 -0.39 -29.48 46.72
C ALA A 145 0.96 -30.12 47.09
N ALA A 146 0.93 -30.88 48.18
CA ALA A 146 2.05 -31.66 48.72
C ALA A 146 2.23 -32.98 47.95
#